data_AF-A0A2M7D2I4-F1
#
_entry.id   AF-A0A2M7D2I4-F1
#
_cell.length_a   1.000
_cell.length_b   1.000
_cell.length_c   1.000
_cell.angle_alpha   90.00
_cell.angle_beta   90.00
_cell.angle_gamma   90.00
#
_symmetry.space_group_name_H-M   'P 1'
#
loop_
_entity.id
_entity.type
_entity.pdbx_description
1 polymer ?
#
loop_
_entity_poly.entity_id
_entity_poly.type
_entity_poly.pdbx_seq_one_letter_code
_entity_poly.pdbx_strand_id
1 'polypeptide(L)'
;MGYNGFAFAVVRRPFITSFQVFAHETGHQLGMEHDLAHGAPIPSFPWSYGWFVNGQNETVMSVAGAFGACTLGCPRALQYSNPNVFFLNSTAPSGTAGAFNARTAAALAPTVSEFRNPLLTGLIFRSGFEALPIP
;
A
#
# COMPACT_ATOMS: atom_id res chain seq x y z
N MET A 1 8.58 0.36 -20.95
CA MET A 1 8.58 -0.35 -19.65
C MET A 1 7.40 -1.31 -19.62
N GLY A 2 7.64 -2.63 -19.47
CA GLY A 2 6.65 -3.70 -19.72
C GLY A 2 5.57 -3.91 -18.65
N TYR A 3 5.55 -3.14 -17.56
CA TYR A 3 4.62 -3.33 -16.44
C TYR A 3 3.44 -2.33 -16.42
N ASN A 4 3.43 -1.32 -17.29
CA ASN A 4 2.41 -0.26 -17.31
C ASN A 4 0.98 -0.84 -17.47
N GLY A 5 0.81 -1.87 -18.32
CA GLY A 5 -0.50 -2.50 -18.55
C GLY A 5 -1.07 -3.29 -17.36
N PHE A 6 -0.27 -3.57 -16.33
CA PHE A 6 -0.68 -4.33 -15.14
C PHE A 6 -0.63 -3.49 -13.85
N ALA A 7 -0.19 -2.24 -13.93
CA ALA A 7 -0.06 -1.32 -12.79
C ALA A 7 -1.40 -0.62 -12.51
N PHE A 8 -2.43 -1.38 -12.18
CA PHE A 8 -3.72 -0.85 -11.74
C PHE A 8 -4.24 -1.62 -10.53
N ALA A 9 -5.06 -0.94 -9.73
CA ALA A 9 -5.84 -1.56 -8.68
C ALA A 9 -7.28 -1.06 -8.73
N VAL A 10 -8.21 -1.87 -8.22
CA VAL A 10 -9.64 -1.57 -8.23
C VAL A 10 -10.13 -1.53 -6.79
N VAL A 11 -10.75 -0.41 -6.41
CA VAL A 11 -11.26 -0.22 -5.06
C VAL A 11 -12.77 0.00 -5.12
N ARG A 12 -13.51 -0.73 -4.28
CA ARG A 12 -14.94 -0.49 -4.10
C ARG A 12 -15.14 0.86 -3.41
N ARG A 13 -15.87 1.78 -4.04
CA ARG A 13 -16.07 3.18 -3.57
C ARG A 13 -16.29 3.35 -2.05
N PRO A 14 -17.23 2.67 -1.39
CA PRO A 14 -17.41 2.79 0.06
C PRO A 14 -16.16 2.44 0.87
N PHE A 15 -15.29 1.56 0.36
CA PHE A 15 -14.08 1.08 1.05
C PHE A 15 -12.82 1.89 0.74
N ILE A 16 -12.93 3.00 -0.01
CA ILE A 16 -11.78 3.87 -0.27
C ILE A 16 -11.18 4.34 1.06
N THR A 17 -12.03 4.86 1.95
CA THR A 17 -11.64 5.34 3.27
C THR A 17 -12.04 4.36 4.38
N SER A 18 -13.22 3.74 4.30
CA SER A 18 -13.58 2.68 5.24
C SER A 18 -12.73 1.44 4.95
N PHE A 19 -12.10 0.87 5.99
CA PHE A 19 -11.08 -0.19 5.85
C PHE A 19 -9.78 0.21 5.12
N GLN A 20 -9.64 1.48 4.71
CA GLN A 20 -8.43 2.06 4.14
C GLN A 20 -7.92 1.30 2.88
N VAL A 21 -8.83 0.72 2.09
CA VAL A 21 -8.49 -0.17 0.97
C VAL A 21 -7.74 0.56 -0.13
N PHE A 22 -8.02 1.85 -0.35
CA PHE A 22 -7.25 2.61 -1.35
C PHE A 22 -5.76 2.70 -0.99
N ALA A 23 -5.45 2.93 0.29
CA ALA A 23 -4.06 2.95 0.74
C ALA A 23 -3.44 1.53 0.68
N HIS A 24 -4.19 0.49 1.03
CA HIS A 24 -3.76 -0.90 0.90
C HIS A 24 -3.35 -1.25 -0.54
N GLU A 25 -4.24 -1.00 -1.50
CA GLU A 25 -3.97 -1.28 -2.91
C GLU A 25 -2.84 -0.41 -3.47
N THR A 26 -2.72 0.85 -3.01
CA THR A 26 -1.58 1.71 -3.36
C THR A 26 -0.28 1.10 -2.87
N GLY A 27 -0.27 0.48 -1.68
CA GLY A 27 0.89 -0.26 -1.17
C GLY A 27 1.30 -1.41 -2.08
N HIS A 28 0.34 -2.20 -2.57
CA HIS A 28 0.63 -3.27 -3.55
C HIS A 28 1.25 -2.73 -4.84
N GLN A 29 0.78 -1.59 -5.36
CA GLN A 29 1.40 -0.95 -6.52
C GLN A 29 2.84 -0.48 -6.25
N LEU A 30 3.17 -0.23 -4.99
CA LEU A 30 4.53 0.08 -4.53
C LEU A 30 5.31 -1.16 -4.08
N GLY A 31 4.89 -2.38 -4.43
CA GLY A 31 5.62 -3.61 -4.13
C GLY A 31 5.60 -4.03 -2.65
N MET A 32 4.60 -3.56 -1.90
CA MET A 32 4.35 -3.97 -0.52
C MET A 32 3.45 -5.19 -0.47
N GLU A 33 3.68 -6.04 0.52
CA GLU A 33 2.96 -7.28 0.77
C GLU A 33 2.13 -7.17 2.06
N HIS A 34 1.22 -8.13 2.22
CA HIS A 34 0.53 -8.36 3.47
C HIS A 34 1.49 -8.64 4.65
N ASP A 35 0.98 -8.91 5.84
CA ASP A 35 1.82 -9.43 6.92
C ASP A 35 2.46 -10.78 6.55
N LEU A 36 3.57 -11.13 7.22
CA LEU A 36 4.41 -12.30 6.92
C LEU A 36 3.64 -13.62 6.75
N ALA A 37 2.53 -13.80 7.45
CA ALA A 37 1.73 -15.04 7.39
C ALA A 37 0.81 -15.09 6.14
N HIS A 38 0.53 -13.94 5.52
CA HIS A 38 -0.47 -13.81 4.45
C HIS A 38 0.07 -13.12 3.18
N GLY A 39 1.34 -12.73 3.17
CA GLY A 39 2.02 -12.12 2.02
C GLY A 39 2.66 -13.15 1.09
N ALA A 40 3.17 -12.68 -0.05
CA ALA A 40 3.92 -13.55 -0.96
C ALA A 40 5.16 -14.15 -0.26
N PRO A 41 5.53 -15.42 -0.58
CA PRO A 41 6.74 -16.04 -0.03
C PRO A 41 8.03 -15.38 -0.54
N ILE A 42 7.95 -14.68 -1.68
CA ILE A 42 9.05 -13.90 -2.26
C ILE A 42 8.55 -12.47 -2.48
N PRO A 43 8.77 -11.58 -1.50
CA PRO A 43 8.35 -10.18 -1.58
C PRO A 43 9.29 -9.37 -2.48
N SER A 44 8.87 -8.17 -2.91
CA SER A 44 9.71 -7.26 -3.72
C SER A 44 11.04 -6.91 -3.04
N PHE A 45 11.02 -6.80 -1.71
CA PHE A 45 12.21 -6.76 -0.86
C PHE A 45 11.96 -7.65 0.37
N PRO A 46 13.01 -8.24 0.97
CA PRO A 46 12.85 -9.10 2.16
C PRO A 46 12.11 -8.47 3.36
N TRP A 47 11.92 -7.14 3.36
CA TRP A 47 11.26 -6.37 4.40
C TRP A 47 9.89 -5.80 3.99
N SER A 48 9.36 -6.11 2.80
CA SER A 48 8.12 -5.51 2.27
C SER A 48 6.84 -6.04 2.90
N TYR A 49 6.84 -6.49 4.16
CA TYR A 49 5.63 -7.03 4.80
C TYR A 49 4.89 -6.00 5.66
N GLY A 50 3.57 -6.16 5.73
CA GLY A 50 2.73 -5.58 6.76
C GLY A 50 3.08 -6.08 8.17
N TRP A 51 2.60 -5.35 9.16
CA TRP A 51 2.79 -5.67 10.58
C TRP A 51 1.50 -5.51 11.37
N PHE A 52 1.37 -6.28 12.46
CA PHE A 52 0.32 -6.12 13.45
C PHE A 52 0.85 -6.46 14.85
N VAL A 53 0.15 -5.95 15.86
CA VAL A 53 0.37 -6.30 17.26
C VAL A 53 -0.97 -6.69 17.86
N ASN A 54 -1.10 -7.94 18.29
CA ASN A 54 -2.35 -8.48 18.81
C ASN A 54 -2.89 -7.66 20.00
N GLY A 55 -4.15 -7.25 19.94
CA GLY A 55 -4.78 -6.41 20.96
C GLY A 55 -4.46 -4.92 20.85
N GLN A 56 -3.79 -4.50 19.77
CA GLN A 56 -3.45 -3.10 19.53
C GLN A 56 -3.88 -2.67 18.13
N ASN A 57 -3.00 -2.79 17.14
CA ASN A 57 -3.22 -2.24 15.81
C ASN A 57 -2.61 -3.14 14.75
N GLU A 58 -3.14 -3.01 13.54
CA GLU A 58 -2.51 -3.55 12.35
C GLU A 58 -2.20 -2.41 11.35
N THR A 59 -1.11 -2.53 10.62
CA THR A 59 -0.74 -1.59 9.55
C THR A 59 -1.65 -1.77 8.35
N VAL A 60 -1.67 -0.78 7.45
CA VAL A 60 -2.58 -0.78 6.29
C VAL A 60 -2.42 -2.01 5.38
N MET A 61 -1.23 -2.60 5.34
CA MET A 61 -0.98 -3.81 4.54
C MET A 61 -1.29 -5.10 5.30
N SER A 62 -1.37 -5.09 6.63
CA SER A 62 -1.70 -6.30 7.38
C SER A 62 -3.15 -6.72 7.15
N VAL A 63 -3.37 -8.03 7.06
CA VAL A 63 -4.69 -8.65 7.00
C VAL A 63 -4.97 -9.54 8.22
N ALA A 64 -4.08 -9.52 9.23
CA ALA A 64 -4.19 -10.29 10.46
C ALA A 64 -5.54 -10.18 11.16
N GLY A 65 -6.18 -9.00 11.14
CA GLY A 65 -7.53 -8.81 11.68
C GLY A 65 -8.60 -9.59 10.91
N ALA A 66 -8.51 -9.63 9.58
CA ALA A 66 -9.46 -10.32 8.71
C ALA A 66 -9.32 -11.85 8.77
N PHE A 67 -8.10 -12.36 9.00
CA PHE A 67 -7.80 -13.79 9.05
C PHE A 67 -7.70 -14.36 10.48
N GLY A 68 -8.11 -13.59 11.49
CA GLY A 68 -8.20 -14.07 12.88
C GLY A 68 -6.86 -14.28 13.59
N ALA A 69 -5.74 -13.87 12.99
CA ALA A 69 -4.43 -13.88 13.65
C ALA A 69 -4.36 -12.86 14.81
N CYS A 70 -5.21 -11.84 14.76
CA CYS A 70 -5.38 -10.89 15.85
C CYS A 70 -6.59 -11.25 16.74
N THR A 71 -6.38 -12.15 17.70
CA THR A 71 -7.43 -12.68 18.59
C THR A 71 -8.04 -11.67 19.56
N LEU A 72 -7.31 -10.61 19.91
CA LEU A 72 -7.76 -9.54 20.81
C LEU A 72 -8.24 -8.29 20.07
N GLY A 73 -8.28 -8.34 18.73
CA GLY A 73 -8.66 -7.21 17.88
C GLY A 73 -7.47 -6.27 17.58
N CYS A 74 -7.38 -5.87 16.31
CA CYS A 74 -6.33 -4.99 15.79
C CYS A 74 -6.99 -4.00 14.81
N PRO A 75 -7.56 -2.87 15.27
CA PRO A 75 -7.98 -1.80 14.37
C PRO A 75 -6.85 -1.40 13.43
N ARG A 76 -7.17 -1.32 12.14
CA ARG A 76 -6.22 -0.94 11.10
C ARG A 76 -5.87 0.54 11.20
N ALA A 77 -4.58 0.82 11.29
CA ALA A 77 -4.02 2.15 11.26
C ALA A 77 -3.66 2.52 9.80
N LEU A 78 -3.93 3.78 9.43
CA LEU A 78 -3.48 4.36 8.16
C LEU A 78 -1.97 4.65 8.23
N GLN A 79 -1.17 3.61 8.45
CA GLN A 79 0.28 3.64 8.55
C GLN A 79 0.83 2.42 7.81
N TYR A 80 1.80 2.63 6.94
CA TYR A 80 2.65 1.54 6.43
C TYR A 80 3.64 1.11 7.51
N SER A 81 4.05 -0.16 7.49
CA SER A 81 4.92 -0.71 8.52
C SER A 81 6.29 -0.01 8.56
N ASN A 82 6.72 0.34 9.77
CA ASN A 82 7.98 1.04 10.03
C ASN A 82 8.46 0.77 11.48
N PRO A 83 9.57 0.04 11.69
CA PRO A 83 10.08 -0.25 13.03
C PRO A 83 10.56 0.99 13.79
N ASN A 84 10.81 2.10 13.10
CA ASN A 84 11.27 3.35 13.71
C ASN A 84 10.11 4.30 14.09
N VAL A 85 8.86 3.89 13.85
CA VAL A 85 7.66 4.68 14.14
C VAL A 85 6.69 3.82 14.94
N PHE A 86 6.19 4.33 16.05
CA PHE A 86 5.14 3.67 16.82
C PHE A 86 3.79 3.76 16.11
N PHE A 87 2.92 2.79 16.36
CA PHE A 87 1.51 2.94 16.00
C PHE A 87 0.95 4.21 16.67
N LEU A 88 0.11 4.96 15.96
CA LEU A 88 -0.55 6.15 16.52
C LEU A 88 -1.30 5.75 17.80
N ASN A 89 -1.07 6.49 18.89
CA ASN A 89 -1.63 6.23 20.22
C ASN A 89 -1.25 4.87 20.84
N SER A 90 -0.11 4.29 20.44
CA SER A 90 0.43 3.05 21.03
C SER A 90 1.92 3.19 21.33
N THR A 91 2.43 2.31 22.18
CA THR A 91 3.85 2.17 22.51
C THR A 91 4.53 1.04 21.73
N ALA A 92 3.80 0.31 20.88
CA ALA A 92 4.39 -0.73 20.05
C ALA A 92 4.83 -0.18 18.68
N PRO A 93 6.03 -0.58 18.21
CA PRO A 93 6.50 -0.18 16.90
C PRO A 93 5.54 -0.69 15.83
N SER A 94 5.33 0.13 14.81
CA SER A 94 4.47 -0.20 13.66
C SER A 94 5.18 -1.13 12.66
N GLY A 95 6.27 -1.81 13.05
CA GLY A 95 7.01 -2.69 12.16
C GLY A 95 8.13 -3.43 12.85
N THR A 96 8.83 -4.24 12.06
CA THR A 96 10.04 -4.97 12.45
C THR A 96 11.07 -4.86 11.32
N ALA A 97 12.24 -5.49 11.44
CA ALA A 97 13.20 -5.55 10.34
C ALA A 97 12.64 -6.23 9.08
N GLY A 98 11.75 -7.22 9.25
CA GLY A 98 11.06 -7.92 8.15
C GLY A 98 9.75 -7.24 7.73
N ALA A 99 9.23 -6.31 8.53
CA ALA A 99 8.00 -5.58 8.24
C ALA A 99 8.28 -4.07 8.24
N PHE A 100 8.78 -3.57 7.10
CA PHE A 100 9.26 -2.21 6.91
C PHE A 100 8.84 -1.64 5.54
N ASN A 101 7.54 -1.65 5.26
CA ASN A 101 6.96 -1.13 4.03
C ASN A 101 7.33 0.32 3.72
N ALA A 102 7.55 1.17 4.74
CA ALA A 102 8.02 2.53 4.50
C ALA A 102 9.38 2.58 3.76
N ARG A 103 10.26 1.60 3.99
CA ARG A 103 11.54 1.47 3.27
C ARG A 103 11.32 1.04 1.82
N THR A 104 10.36 0.13 1.59
CA THR A 104 9.94 -0.28 0.24
C THR A 104 9.38 0.90 -0.55
N ALA A 105 8.51 1.71 0.06
CA ALA A 105 7.99 2.94 -0.54
C ALA A 105 9.12 3.88 -0.98
N ALA A 106 10.08 4.14 -0.07
CA ALA A 106 11.20 5.04 -0.36
C ALA A 106 12.10 4.53 -1.50
N ALA A 107 12.29 3.20 -1.60
CA ALA A 107 13.07 2.59 -2.66
C ALA A 107 12.39 2.66 -4.04
N LEU A 108 11.07 2.50 -4.10
CA LEU A 108 10.32 2.45 -5.36
C LEU A 108 9.70 3.78 -5.79
N ALA A 109 9.58 4.76 -4.88
CA ALA A 109 9.02 6.07 -5.19
C ALA A 109 9.68 6.75 -6.42
N PRO A 110 11.02 6.77 -6.58
CA PRO A 110 11.65 7.36 -7.75
C PRO A 110 11.29 6.63 -9.07
N THR A 111 11.16 5.31 -9.04
CA THR A 111 10.80 4.53 -10.24
C THR A 111 9.35 4.78 -10.63
N VAL A 112 8.44 4.79 -9.65
CA VAL A 112 7.00 4.97 -9.88
C VAL A 112 6.68 6.40 -10.32
N SER A 113 7.39 7.41 -9.82
CA SER A 113 7.22 8.80 -10.28
C SER A 113 7.58 8.98 -11.76
N GLU A 114 8.50 8.17 -12.29
CA GLU A 114 8.95 8.22 -13.68
C GLU A 114 8.03 7.46 -14.66
N PHE A 115 7.01 6.73 -14.18
CA PHE A 115 6.05 6.05 -15.06
C PHE A 115 5.30 7.02 -15.98
N ARG A 116 5.32 8.32 -15.66
CA ARG A 116 4.87 9.40 -16.54
C ARG A 116 6.01 10.38 -16.76
N ASN A 117 6.98 10.04 -17.61
CA ASN A 117 8.09 10.92 -17.96
C ASN A 117 7.56 12.24 -18.57
N PRO A 118 7.82 13.42 -17.95
CA PRO A 118 7.35 14.71 -18.43
C PRO A 118 8.02 15.18 -19.73
N LEU A 119 9.04 14.49 -20.25
CA LEU A 119 9.62 14.78 -21.58
C LEU A 119 8.68 14.40 -22.74
N LEU A 120 7.53 13.77 -22.45
CA LEU A 120 6.41 13.53 -23.38
C LEU A 120 5.18 14.41 -23.04
N THR A 121 5.43 15.66 -22.67
CA THR A 121 4.47 16.67 -22.18
C THR A 121 3.34 17.03 -23.16
N GLY A 122 3.38 16.57 -24.41
CA GLY A 122 2.34 16.84 -25.42
C GLY A 122 1.09 15.96 -25.34
N LEU A 123 1.05 14.94 -24.46
CA LEU A 123 -0.04 13.96 -24.42
C LEU A 123 -0.70 13.79 -23.04
N ILE A 124 -0.29 14.57 -22.03
CA ILE A 124 -0.73 14.39 -20.64
C ILE A 124 -2.25 14.64 -20.47
N PHE A 125 -2.89 15.37 -21.39
CA PHE A 125 -4.35 15.56 -21.42
C PHE A 125 -4.97 15.41 -22.81
N ARG A 126 -4.61 14.36 -23.58
CA ARG A 126 -5.55 13.84 -24.60
C ARG A 126 -6.44 12.79 -23.94
N SER A 127 -7.45 13.33 -23.29
CA SER A 127 -8.42 12.72 -22.38
C SER A 127 -9.09 11.44 -22.89
N GLY A 128 -9.28 10.46 -22.01
CA GLY A 128 -10.37 9.50 -22.18
C GLY A 128 -11.75 10.06 -21.77
N PHE A 129 -11.86 11.36 -21.44
CA PHE A 129 -13.05 11.97 -20.85
C PHE A 129 -13.38 13.42 -21.27
N GLU A 130 -12.67 14.06 -22.20
CA GLU A 130 -13.20 15.28 -22.82
C GLU A 130 -14.37 14.83 -23.71
N ALA A 131 -15.58 15.12 -23.25
CA ALA A 131 -16.75 15.08 -24.10
C ALA A 131 -16.45 15.95 -25.32
N LEU A 132 -16.53 15.36 -26.51
CA LEU A 132 -16.55 16.12 -27.76
C LEU A 132 -17.63 17.19 -27.62
N PRO A 133 -17.37 18.47 -27.97
CA PRO A 133 -18.44 19.44 -28.11
C PRO A 133 -19.44 18.86 -29.11
N ILE A 134 -20.65 18.62 -28.65
CA ILE A 134 -21.76 18.17 -29.48
C ILE A 134 -22.01 19.32 -30.48
N PRO A 135 -21.97 19.07 -31.81
CA PRO A 135 -22.23 20.10 -32.81
C PRO A 135 -23.67 20.61 -32.76
#